data_AF-A0A225VTZ7-F1
#
_entry.id   AF-A0A225VTZ7-F1
#
_cell.length_a   1.000
_cell.length_b   1.000
_cell.length_c   1.000
_cell.angle_alpha   90.00
_cell.angle_beta   90.00
_cell.angle_gamma   90.00
#
_symmetry.space_group_name_H-M   'P 1'
#
loop_
_entity.id
_entity.type
_entity.pdbx_description
1 polymer ?
#
loop_
_entity_poly.entity_id
_entity_poly.type
_entity_poly.pdbx_seq_one_letter_code
_entity_poly.pdbx_strand_id
1 'polypeptide(L)'
;MSNPSTGGAMFSMLTPRTTNGSNRYLLSSNGTRTPRVFPPDMHSIPLSPSRLESPMFRERVTTLMQQGDTYAKRLDSERRRSSDLDVQLQVLRDEHFQARKALCDTTNTQLCAATTELKPIRTLENRLDKVLTRYNEVCNTNKTLREQIQALRREKVQQAAVLDKLEREMIQAQAEATHVAQALQASGEARDRANRQSEALRNQVVDDGINFESGWIKKTGQLAEDRAMIRDIPRLRTPKSPSRPHYINSVTPGSIASPLPSNTPGRSLPGGFKLLSTPDIKLRDETQKNERLLHEKANDLQKQSERLRTAQDGVAKIKRKTGERDSHILAAALIVAEEKNFSLFNMINELNTEMEALEVENNGLEAQVNEQTRDGSMGSAEDARRRALKQQLEDQIEKSRQKVTRLEARHSEAAEAAEVIKTGAMGLFHKLQNPNDEPFAAQLSAHGVTDITMAQLLGLIEQRVGELVDIHNIATNAPAAAALGAQHPAMKVDIGGHDGGHTRHSRNGERPRGAIATTATGALLRPTPPTADDFGDSDNDEPQQDDVLRPCKISDIQEKTAAAVGRRKEKQIRAKR
;
A
#
# COMPACT_ATOMS: atom_id res chain seq x y z
N MET A 1 -15.20 -26.77 -42.86
CA MET A 1 -16.31 -27.47 -42.19
C MET A 1 -16.37 -26.94 -40.77
N SER A 2 -17.43 -26.31 -40.26
CA SER A 2 -18.70 -25.89 -40.89
C SER A 2 -19.28 -24.71 -40.07
N ASN A 3 -19.96 -23.76 -40.71
CA ASN A 3 -20.64 -22.65 -39.99
C ASN A 3 -21.90 -23.15 -39.25
N PRO A 4 -22.35 -22.41 -38.23
CA PRO A 4 -23.46 -21.47 -38.44
C PRO A 4 -23.12 -20.06 -37.86
N SER A 5 -23.56 -18.90 -38.37
CA SER A 5 -24.85 -18.46 -38.96
C SER A 5 -25.99 -18.42 -37.94
N THR A 6 -26.78 -17.35 -37.74
CA THR A 6 -26.69 -15.91 -38.08
C THR A 6 -27.57 -15.19 -37.05
N GLY A 7 -27.19 -14.00 -36.57
CA GLY A 7 -27.92 -13.33 -35.47
C GLY A 7 -27.67 -11.83 -35.35
N GLY A 8 -27.96 -11.06 -36.40
CA GLY A 8 -27.79 -9.60 -36.41
C GLY A 8 -28.89 -8.87 -35.63
N ALA A 9 -28.54 -8.26 -34.48
CA ALA A 9 -29.44 -7.41 -33.71
C ALA A 9 -29.24 -5.93 -34.05
N MET A 10 -30.24 -5.37 -34.74
CA MET A 10 -30.41 -3.98 -35.20
C MET A 10 -29.68 -2.88 -34.39
N PHE A 11 -28.85 -2.10 -35.07
CA PHE A 11 -28.46 -0.75 -34.61
C PHE A 11 -29.68 0.18 -34.69
N SER A 12 -30.28 0.52 -33.55
CA SER A 12 -31.40 1.46 -33.49
C SER A 12 -30.92 2.91 -33.65
N MET A 13 -30.69 3.34 -34.89
CA MET A 13 -30.45 4.74 -35.24
C MET A 13 -31.65 5.60 -34.80
N LEU A 14 -31.43 6.50 -33.83
CA LEU A 14 -32.43 7.46 -33.37
C LEU A 14 -32.68 8.52 -34.44
N THR A 15 -33.57 8.23 -35.39
CA THR A 15 -34.07 9.23 -36.34
C THR A 15 -34.81 10.34 -35.58
N PRO A 16 -34.51 11.63 -35.79
CA PRO A 16 -35.24 12.72 -35.17
C PRO A 16 -36.67 12.76 -35.75
N ARG A 17 -37.62 12.21 -34.99
CA ARG A 17 -39.04 12.16 -35.33
C ARG A 17 -39.56 13.59 -35.52
N THR A 18 -39.66 14.03 -36.78
CA THR A 18 -40.23 15.32 -37.17
C THR A 18 -41.73 15.31 -36.87
N THR A 19 -42.09 15.65 -35.63
CA THR A 19 -43.48 15.89 -35.23
C THR A 19 -43.97 17.16 -35.91
N ASN A 20 -44.38 17.03 -37.18
CA ASN A 20 -45.10 18.04 -37.93
C ASN A 20 -46.53 18.15 -37.38
N GLY A 21 -46.60 18.63 -36.14
CA GLY A 21 -47.81 18.85 -35.37
C GLY A 21 -48.58 20.01 -35.94
N SER A 22 -49.26 19.76 -37.06
CA SER A 22 -50.30 20.63 -37.59
C SER A 22 -51.48 20.65 -36.62
N ASN A 23 -51.30 21.34 -35.49
CA ASN A 23 -52.37 21.70 -34.56
C ASN A 23 -53.32 22.65 -35.27
N ARG A 24 -54.22 22.04 -36.04
CA ARG A 24 -55.32 22.68 -36.74
C ARG A 24 -56.34 23.07 -35.68
N TYR A 25 -56.03 24.12 -34.92
CA TYR A 25 -56.96 24.74 -33.98
C TYR A 25 -58.19 25.18 -34.77
N LEU A 26 -59.22 24.35 -34.72
CA LEU A 26 -60.57 24.72 -35.09
C LEU A 26 -61.06 25.72 -34.03
N LEU A 27 -60.67 26.99 -34.19
CA LEU A 27 -61.38 28.07 -33.53
C LEU A 27 -62.82 27.99 -34.01
N SER A 28 -63.72 27.53 -33.14
CA SER A 28 -65.16 27.61 -33.40
C SER A 28 -65.49 29.08 -33.59
N SER A 29 -65.77 29.47 -34.84
CA SER A 29 -66.07 30.85 -35.18
C SER A 29 -67.48 31.20 -34.70
N ASN A 30 -67.63 31.37 -33.38
CA ASN A 30 -68.76 32.05 -32.76
C ASN A 30 -68.68 33.55 -33.08
N GLY A 31 -68.65 33.87 -34.37
CA GLY A 31 -68.79 35.22 -34.87
C GLY A 31 -70.18 35.70 -34.50
N THR A 32 -70.25 36.58 -33.51
CA THR A 32 -71.42 37.38 -33.18
C THR A 32 -71.82 38.14 -34.44
N ARG A 33 -72.76 37.56 -35.19
CA ARG A 33 -73.11 37.96 -36.54
C ARG A 33 -73.73 39.35 -36.49
N THR A 34 -72.92 40.37 -36.74
CA THR A 34 -73.37 41.77 -36.72
C THR A 34 -74.56 41.91 -37.69
N PRO A 35 -75.66 42.54 -37.26
CA PRO A 35 -76.86 42.61 -38.08
C PRO A 35 -76.55 43.40 -39.35
N ARG A 36 -76.69 42.77 -40.52
CA ARG A 36 -76.50 43.44 -41.81
C ARG A 36 -77.54 44.56 -41.93
N VAL A 37 -77.06 45.80 -42.06
CA VAL A 37 -77.92 46.99 -42.10
C VAL A 37 -78.63 47.15 -43.46
N PHE A 38 -78.23 46.39 -44.47
CA PHE A 38 -78.85 46.33 -45.79
C PHE A 38 -79.14 44.88 -46.26
N PRO A 39 -80.11 44.70 -47.19
CA PRO A 39 -80.33 43.45 -47.92
C PRO A 39 -79.08 42.98 -48.68
N PRO A 40 -79.01 41.72 -49.15
CA PRO A 40 -77.88 41.22 -49.94
C PRO A 40 -77.68 41.96 -51.27
N ASP A 41 -78.77 42.43 -51.90
CA ASP A 41 -78.72 43.23 -53.14
C ASP A 41 -78.68 44.72 -52.85
N MET A 42 -77.54 45.37 -53.04
CA MET A 42 -77.43 46.83 -52.97
C MET A 42 -78.23 47.56 -54.07
N HIS A 43 -78.62 46.84 -55.13
CA HIS A 43 -79.42 47.37 -56.22
C HIS A 43 -80.91 47.56 -55.86
N SER A 44 -81.39 47.05 -54.72
CA SER A 44 -82.79 47.21 -54.29
C SER A 44 -83.08 48.53 -53.54
N ILE A 45 -82.15 49.50 -53.55
CA ILE A 45 -82.30 50.79 -52.89
C ILE A 45 -82.99 51.78 -53.84
N PRO A 46 -84.22 52.25 -53.56
CA PRO A 46 -84.99 53.08 -54.49
C PRO A 46 -84.48 54.54 -54.49
N LEU A 47 -83.64 54.87 -55.48
CA LEU A 47 -83.05 56.21 -55.69
C LEU A 47 -84.04 57.22 -56.32
N SER A 48 -85.27 57.32 -55.80
CA SER A 48 -86.22 58.36 -56.25
C SER A 48 -85.87 59.73 -55.63
N PRO A 49 -85.80 60.84 -56.40
CA PRO A 49 -85.35 62.14 -55.90
C PRO A 49 -86.08 62.61 -54.62
N SER A 50 -87.41 62.44 -54.57
CA SER A 50 -88.26 62.79 -53.43
C SER A 50 -88.03 61.95 -52.16
N ARG A 51 -87.30 60.82 -52.24
CA ARG A 51 -86.83 60.08 -51.06
C ARG A 51 -85.40 60.47 -50.66
N LEU A 52 -84.56 60.85 -51.62
CA LEU A 52 -83.19 61.31 -51.37
C LEU A 52 -83.16 62.64 -50.59
N GLU A 53 -84.12 63.53 -50.85
CA GLU A 53 -84.28 64.80 -50.10
C GLU A 53 -84.95 64.65 -48.72
N SER A 54 -85.45 63.46 -48.37
CA SER A 54 -86.08 63.24 -47.07
C SER A 54 -85.05 63.40 -45.94
N PRO A 55 -85.29 64.27 -44.91
CA PRO A 55 -84.33 64.50 -43.85
C PRO A 55 -84.01 63.21 -43.07
N MET A 56 -85.02 62.36 -42.83
CA MET A 56 -84.86 61.04 -42.20
C MET A 56 -83.96 60.11 -43.01
N PHE A 57 -84.02 60.16 -44.36
CA PHE A 57 -83.12 59.37 -45.20
C PHE A 57 -81.69 59.92 -45.16
N ARG A 58 -81.54 61.25 -45.22
CA ARG A 58 -80.25 61.93 -45.16
C ARG A 58 -79.53 61.66 -43.82
N GLU A 59 -80.25 61.70 -42.71
CA GLU A 59 -79.75 61.33 -41.38
C GLU A 59 -79.41 59.83 -41.28
N ARG A 60 -80.23 58.96 -41.89
CA ARG A 60 -79.93 57.52 -41.97
C ARG A 60 -78.65 57.25 -42.77
N VAL A 61 -78.36 58.03 -43.81
CA VAL A 61 -77.12 57.93 -44.59
C VAL A 61 -75.92 58.47 -43.81
N THR A 62 -76.02 59.63 -43.15
CA THR A 62 -74.88 60.17 -42.36
C THR A 62 -74.53 59.29 -41.17
N THR A 63 -75.52 58.75 -40.46
CA THR A 63 -75.29 57.78 -39.37
C THR A 63 -74.67 56.47 -39.87
N LEU A 64 -75.05 55.99 -41.07
CA LEU A 64 -74.40 54.85 -41.73
C LEU A 64 -72.95 55.15 -42.15
N MET A 65 -72.66 56.34 -42.66
CA MET A 65 -71.29 56.76 -42.99
C MET A 65 -70.41 56.82 -41.72
N GLN A 66 -70.91 57.42 -40.64
CA GLN A 66 -70.22 57.46 -39.34
C GLN A 66 -69.99 56.05 -38.75
N GLN A 67 -70.95 55.13 -38.94
CA GLN A 67 -70.75 53.72 -38.59
C GLN A 67 -69.65 53.09 -39.46
N GLY A 68 -69.64 53.34 -40.76
CA GLY A 68 -68.56 52.93 -41.67
C GLY A 68 -67.19 53.43 -41.21
N ASP A 69 -67.07 54.72 -40.91
CA ASP A 69 -65.83 55.36 -40.43
C ASP A 69 -65.35 54.78 -39.10
N THR A 70 -66.26 54.48 -38.17
CA THR A 70 -65.90 53.88 -36.87
C THR A 70 -65.53 52.40 -37.01
N TYR A 71 -66.15 51.64 -37.91
CA TYR A 71 -65.71 50.28 -38.24
C TYR A 71 -64.37 50.26 -38.97
N ALA A 72 -64.11 51.19 -39.89
CA ALA A 72 -62.81 51.33 -40.57
C ALA A 72 -61.68 51.64 -39.57
N LYS A 73 -61.89 52.63 -38.68
CA LYS A 73 -60.92 52.96 -37.62
C LYS A 73 -60.66 51.78 -36.67
N ARG A 74 -61.68 50.98 -36.34
CA ARG A 74 -61.51 49.75 -35.54
C ARG A 74 -60.74 48.67 -36.31
N LEU A 75 -61.05 48.47 -37.58
CA LEU A 75 -60.37 47.51 -38.45
C LEU A 75 -58.87 47.83 -38.58
N ASP A 76 -58.52 49.10 -38.76
CA ASP A 76 -57.12 49.50 -38.90
C ASP A 76 -56.34 49.46 -37.57
N SER A 77 -56.99 49.74 -36.43
CA SER A 77 -56.40 49.48 -35.11
C SER A 77 -56.16 47.98 -34.88
N GLU A 78 -57.10 47.11 -35.23
CA GLU A 78 -56.96 45.66 -35.04
C GLU A 78 -55.93 45.05 -36.02
N ARG A 79 -55.81 45.60 -37.24
CA ARG A 79 -54.74 45.26 -38.19
C ARG A 79 -53.36 45.59 -37.66
N ARG A 80 -53.18 46.79 -37.06
CA ARG A 80 -51.93 47.17 -36.39
C ARG A 80 -51.62 46.20 -35.26
N ARG A 81 -52.59 45.95 -34.37
CA ARG A 81 -52.47 44.99 -33.27
C ARG A 81 -52.09 43.59 -33.73
N SER A 82 -52.67 43.09 -34.84
CA SER A 82 -52.27 41.81 -35.43
C SER A 82 -50.82 41.84 -35.88
N SER A 83 -50.41 42.89 -36.61
CA SER A 83 -49.02 43.05 -37.05
C SER A 83 -48.02 43.12 -35.88
N ASP A 84 -48.38 43.80 -34.79
CA ASP A 84 -47.57 43.91 -33.58
C ASP A 84 -47.42 42.53 -32.90
N LEU A 85 -48.51 41.75 -32.82
CA LEU A 85 -48.52 40.39 -32.28
C LEU A 85 -47.77 39.39 -33.18
N ASP A 86 -47.86 39.53 -34.50
CA ASP A 86 -47.12 38.69 -35.46
C ASP A 86 -45.60 38.93 -35.35
N VAL A 87 -45.18 40.19 -35.16
CA VAL A 87 -43.77 40.54 -34.88
C VAL A 87 -43.32 39.96 -33.53
N GLN A 88 -44.11 40.09 -32.46
CA GLN A 88 -43.80 39.49 -31.15
C GLN A 88 -43.70 37.96 -31.23
N LEU A 89 -44.59 37.30 -31.98
CA LEU A 89 -44.55 35.86 -32.23
C LEU A 89 -43.32 35.45 -33.05
N GLN A 90 -42.79 36.31 -33.92
CA GLN A 90 -41.54 36.03 -34.62
C GLN A 90 -40.33 36.14 -33.66
N VAL A 91 -40.23 37.22 -32.88
CA VAL A 91 -39.16 37.39 -31.87
C VAL A 91 -39.10 36.20 -30.91
N LEU A 92 -40.24 35.79 -30.33
CA LEU A 92 -40.31 34.65 -29.41
C LEU A 92 -39.94 33.30 -30.07
N ARG A 93 -40.17 33.13 -31.39
CA ARG A 93 -39.71 31.95 -32.14
C ARG A 93 -38.21 31.96 -32.34
N ASP A 94 -37.63 33.12 -32.65
CA ASP A 94 -36.19 33.29 -32.88
C ASP A 94 -35.39 33.18 -31.57
N GLU A 95 -35.93 33.68 -30.46
CA GLU A 95 -35.40 33.45 -29.10
C GLU A 95 -35.44 31.97 -28.71
N HIS A 96 -36.59 31.30 -28.89
CA HIS A 96 -36.73 29.87 -28.61
C HIS A 96 -35.82 29.00 -29.50
N PHE A 97 -35.60 29.39 -30.76
CA PHE A 97 -34.64 28.74 -31.65
C PHE A 97 -33.20 28.92 -31.15
N GLN A 98 -32.81 30.13 -30.76
CA GLN A 98 -31.49 30.41 -30.18
C GLN A 98 -31.25 29.64 -28.87
N ALA A 99 -32.23 29.61 -27.96
CA ALA A 99 -32.16 28.85 -26.72
C ALA A 99 -31.99 27.34 -26.98
N ARG A 100 -32.76 26.77 -27.92
CA ARG A 100 -32.61 25.36 -28.34
C ARG A 100 -31.25 25.07 -28.98
N LYS A 101 -30.71 26.00 -29.76
CA LYS A 101 -29.37 25.88 -30.34
C LYS A 101 -28.30 25.88 -29.25
N ALA A 102 -28.32 26.85 -28.34
CA ALA A 102 -27.37 26.95 -27.23
C ALA A 102 -27.40 25.68 -26.33
N LEU A 103 -28.58 25.11 -26.07
CA LEU A 103 -28.72 23.85 -25.33
C LEU A 103 -28.11 22.66 -26.08
N CYS A 104 -28.23 22.62 -27.41
CA CYS A 104 -27.62 21.57 -28.25
C CYS A 104 -26.09 21.70 -28.29
N ASP A 105 -25.58 22.93 -28.48
CA ASP A 105 -24.15 23.20 -28.54
C ASP A 105 -23.46 22.93 -27.19
N THR A 106 -24.09 23.31 -26.06
CA THR A 106 -23.57 23.05 -24.71
C THR A 106 -23.59 21.56 -24.34
N THR A 107 -24.67 20.83 -24.60
CA THR A 107 -24.74 19.38 -24.33
C THR A 107 -23.74 18.57 -25.16
N ASN A 108 -23.55 18.93 -26.44
CA ASN A 108 -22.51 18.33 -27.29
C ASN A 108 -21.10 18.64 -26.76
N THR A 109 -20.86 19.87 -26.29
CA THR A 109 -19.57 20.27 -25.69
C THR A 109 -19.28 19.50 -24.40
N GLN A 110 -20.28 19.27 -23.54
CA GLN A 110 -20.14 18.47 -22.32
C GLN A 110 -19.82 16.99 -22.62
N LEU A 111 -20.48 16.40 -23.63
CA LEU A 111 -20.17 15.05 -24.11
C LEU A 111 -18.73 14.93 -24.65
N CYS A 112 -18.26 15.94 -25.39
CA CYS A 112 -16.88 16.02 -25.82
C CYS A 112 -15.91 16.14 -24.63
N ALA A 113 -16.20 17.02 -23.66
CA ALA A 113 -15.36 17.22 -22.47
C ALA A 113 -15.18 15.92 -21.66
N ALA A 114 -16.29 15.27 -21.27
CA ALA A 114 -16.27 14.02 -20.52
C ALA A 114 -15.53 12.90 -21.27
N THR A 115 -15.70 12.80 -22.60
CA THR A 115 -14.97 11.81 -23.41
C THR A 115 -13.52 12.21 -23.72
N THR A 116 -13.10 13.46 -23.47
CA THR A 116 -11.68 13.84 -23.47
C THR A 116 -10.99 13.55 -22.14
N GLU A 117 -11.63 13.75 -21.00
CA GLU A 117 -11.05 13.48 -19.67
C GLU A 117 -10.81 11.98 -19.41
N LEU A 118 -11.67 11.12 -19.94
CA LEU A 118 -11.51 9.66 -19.85
C LEU A 118 -10.33 9.10 -20.69
N LYS A 119 -9.81 9.85 -21.68
CA LYS A 119 -8.71 9.38 -22.55
C LYS A 119 -7.36 9.32 -21.81
N PRO A 120 -6.90 10.38 -21.08
CA PRO A 120 -5.74 10.30 -20.21
C PRO A 120 -5.80 9.14 -19.22
N ILE A 121 -6.92 8.96 -18.52
CA ILE A 121 -7.13 7.86 -17.56
C ILE A 121 -6.86 6.52 -18.25
N ARG A 122 -7.52 6.26 -19.39
CA ARG A 122 -7.34 5.01 -20.14
C ARG A 122 -5.93 4.80 -20.68
N THR A 123 -5.20 5.86 -21.01
CA THR A 123 -3.77 5.74 -21.40
C THR A 123 -2.83 5.48 -20.21
N LEU A 124 -3.18 5.94 -19.00
CA LEU A 124 -2.45 5.66 -17.77
C LEU A 124 -2.69 4.21 -17.31
N GLU A 125 -3.94 3.72 -17.38
CA GLU A 125 -4.29 2.31 -17.16
C GLU A 125 -3.49 1.39 -18.11
N ASN A 126 -3.57 1.62 -19.43
CA ASN A 126 -2.82 0.86 -20.44
C ASN A 126 -1.28 0.95 -20.28
N ARG A 127 -0.77 1.93 -19.53
CA ARG A 127 0.65 2.07 -19.20
C ARG A 127 1.00 1.36 -17.90
N LEU A 128 0.11 1.37 -16.90
CA LEU A 128 0.22 0.61 -15.67
C LEU A 128 0.22 -0.89 -15.96
N ASP A 129 -0.73 -1.39 -16.75
CA ASP A 129 -0.82 -2.81 -17.15
C ASP A 129 0.48 -3.32 -17.79
N LYS A 130 1.10 -2.51 -18.67
CA LYS A 130 2.37 -2.83 -19.32
C LYS A 130 3.56 -2.80 -18.36
N VAL A 131 3.50 -1.98 -17.30
CA VAL A 131 4.50 -1.99 -16.23
C VAL A 131 4.31 -3.20 -15.32
N LEU A 132 3.07 -3.55 -14.96
CA LEU A 132 2.74 -4.75 -14.17
C LEU A 132 3.11 -6.05 -14.89
N THR A 133 2.86 -6.14 -16.20
CA THR A 133 3.26 -7.30 -17.01
C THR A 133 4.78 -7.46 -17.01
N ARG A 134 5.53 -6.37 -17.27
CA ARG A 134 7.00 -6.36 -17.21
C ARG A 134 7.55 -6.64 -15.82
N TYR A 135 6.89 -6.16 -14.77
CA TYR A 135 7.26 -6.47 -13.40
C TYR A 135 7.11 -7.98 -13.12
N ASN A 136 6.00 -8.59 -13.54
CA ASN A 136 5.76 -10.02 -13.40
C ASN A 136 6.75 -10.86 -14.23
N GLU A 137 7.09 -10.43 -15.46
CA GLU A 137 8.16 -11.03 -16.28
C GLU A 137 9.53 -10.98 -15.57
N VAL A 138 9.89 -9.83 -14.99
CA VAL A 138 11.14 -9.64 -14.23
C VAL A 138 11.14 -10.45 -12.93
N CYS A 139 10.02 -10.53 -12.20
CA CYS A 139 9.92 -11.36 -11.00
C CYS A 139 10.00 -12.86 -11.33
N ASN A 140 9.36 -13.32 -12.41
CA ASN A 140 9.44 -14.72 -12.84
C ASN A 140 10.87 -15.08 -13.30
N THR A 141 11.53 -14.23 -14.09
CA THR A 141 12.94 -14.45 -14.47
C THR A 141 13.90 -14.33 -13.28
N ASN A 142 13.63 -13.48 -12.29
CA ASN A 142 14.40 -13.44 -11.04
C ASN A 142 14.20 -14.74 -10.21
N LYS A 143 12.98 -15.30 -10.19
CA LYS A 143 12.69 -16.59 -9.55
C LYS A 143 13.45 -17.74 -10.22
N THR A 144 13.38 -17.88 -11.54
CA THR A 144 14.11 -18.95 -12.25
C THR A 144 15.63 -18.81 -12.12
N LEU A 145 16.17 -17.58 -12.10
CA LEU A 145 17.59 -17.34 -11.81
C LEU A 145 17.96 -17.74 -10.37
N ARG A 146 17.11 -17.48 -9.37
CA ARG A 146 17.33 -17.96 -7.99
C ARG A 146 17.33 -19.48 -7.91
N GLU A 147 16.40 -20.14 -8.61
CA GLU A 147 16.30 -21.61 -8.68
C GLU A 147 17.55 -22.22 -9.35
N GLN A 148 18.02 -21.64 -10.45
CA GLN A 148 19.29 -22.02 -11.10
C GLN A 148 20.50 -21.82 -10.17
N ILE A 149 20.59 -20.68 -9.46
CA ILE A 149 21.65 -20.44 -8.48
C ILE A 149 21.60 -21.47 -7.34
N GLN A 150 20.41 -21.87 -6.87
CA GLN A 150 20.30 -22.94 -5.88
C GLN A 150 20.69 -24.31 -6.46
N ALA A 151 20.32 -24.63 -7.69
CA ALA A 151 20.71 -25.87 -8.36
C ALA A 151 22.24 -25.98 -8.48
N LEU A 152 22.89 -24.95 -9.01
CA LEU A 152 24.35 -24.87 -9.13
C LEU A 152 25.06 -24.91 -7.76
N ARG A 153 24.44 -24.37 -6.70
CA ARG A 153 24.96 -24.50 -5.32
C ARG A 153 24.87 -25.94 -4.81
N ARG A 154 23.76 -26.65 -5.04
CA ARG A 154 23.60 -28.08 -4.69
C ARG A 154 24.60 -28.93 -5.47
N GLU A 155 24.73 -28.69 -6.76
CA GLU A 155 25.70 -29.38 -7.63
C GLU A 155 27.14 -29.16 -7.15
N LYS A 156 27.54 -27.91 -6.86
CA LYS A 156 28.87 -27.61 -6.33
C LYS A 156 29.17 -28.34 -5.00
N VAL A 157 28.18 -28.47 -4.12
CA VAL A 157 28.34 -29.23 -2.86
C VAL A 157 28.48 -30.73 -3.14
N GLN A 158 27.74 -31.28 -4.10
CA GLN A 158 27.90 -32.68 -4.53
C GLN A 158 29.27 -32.93 -5.18
N GLN A 159 29.73 -32.03 -6.07
CA GLN A 159 31.06 -32.07 -6.67
C GLN A 159 32.16 -32.04 -5.61
N ALA A 160 32.06 -31.15 -4.60
CA ALA A 160 33.00 -31.10 -3.48
C ALA A 160 33.03 -32.41 -2.69
N ALA A 161 31.87 -32.96 -2.31
CA ALA A 161 31.79 -34.23 -1.58
C ALA A 161 32.34 -35.43 -2.38
N VAL A 162 32.28 -35.39 -3.72
CA VAL A 162 32.93 -36.36 -4.61
C VAL A 162 34.45 -36.17 -4.65
N LEU A 163 34.95 -34.93 -4.72
CA LEU A 163 36.39 -34.63 -4.65
C LEU A 163 36.97 -35.08 -3.31
N ASP A 164 36.34 -34.71 -2.18
CA ASP A 164 36.73 -35.15 -0.83
C ASP A 164 36.80 -36.69 -0.72
N LYS A 165 35.95 -37.42 -1.48
CA LYS A 165 35.94 -38.89 -1.52
C LYS A 165 37.11 -39.42 -2.36
N LEU A 166 37.33 -38.86 -3.55
CA LEU A 166 38.42 -39.25 -4.44
C LEU A 166 39.79 -38.95 -3.82
N GLU A 167 39.95 -37.86 -3.08
CA GLU A 167 41.17 -37.56 -2.33
C GLU A 167 41.45 -38.60 -1.24
N ARG A 168 40.42 -39.01 -0.47
CA ARG A 168 40.55 -40.09 0.51
C ARG A 168 40.90 -41.44 -0.13
N GLU A 169 40.28 -41.78 -1.26
CA GLU A 169 40.58 -43.01 -2.00
C GLU A 169 42.00 -42.99 -2.60
N MET A 170 42.48 -41.83 -3.06
CA MET A 170 43.85 -41.64 -3.54
C MET A 170 44.89 -41.76 -2.41
N ILE A 171 44.63 -41.14 -1.25
CA ILE A 171 45.48 -41.28 -0.05
C ILE A 171 45.52 -42.73 0.44
N GLN A 172 44.37 -43.44 0.44
CA GLN A 172 44.33 -44.86 0.78
C GLN A 172 45.14 -45.70 -0.21
N ALA A 173 44.97 -45.51 -1.52
CA ALA A 173 45.74 -46.23 -2.54
C ALA A 173 47.25 -45.96 -2.43
N GLN A 174 47.66 -44.74 -2.05
CA GLN A 174 49.06 -44.40 -1.77
C GLN A 174 49.59 -45.12 -0.51
N ALA A 175 48.79 -45.23 0.55
CA ALA A 175 49.14 -45.99 1.75
C ALA A 175 49.28 -47.49 1.45
N GLU A 176 48.36 -48.07 0.67
CA GLU A 176 48.42 -49.47 0.24
C GLU A 176 49.64 -49.73 -0.65
N ALA A 177 49.94 -48.84 -1.61
CA ALA A 177 51.12 -48.93 -2.47
C ALA A 177 52.44 -48.86 -1.68
N THR A 178 52.54 -47.97 -0.67
CA THR A 178 53.74 -47.89 0.19
C THR A 178 53.88 -49.10 1.10
N HIS A 179 52.78 -49.66 1.62
CA HIS A 179 52.79 -50.92 2.37
C HIS A 179 53.25 -52.12 1.48
N VAL A 180 52.75 -52.22 0.25
CA VAL A 180 53.21 -53.25 -0.71
C VAL A 180 54.69 -53.08 -1.07
N ALA A 181 55.18 -51.85 -1.23
CA ALA A 181 56.60 -51.57 -1.46
C ALA A 181 57.48 -52.01 -0.27
N GLN A 182 57.06 -51.72 0.97
CA GLN A 182 57.76 -52.17 2.18
C GLN A 182 57.77 -53.71 2.30
N ALA A 183 56.64 -54.37 2.03
CA ALA A 183 56.55 -55.83 2.03
C ALA A 183 57.45 -56.47 0.95
N LEU A 184 57.51 -55.85 -0.24
CA LEU A 184 58.42 -56.27 -1.32
C LEU A 184 59.89 -56.09 -0.95
N GLN A 185 60.26 -54.98 -0.30
CA GLN A 185 61.62 -54.78 0.21
C GLN A 185 61.98 -55.85 1.26
N ALA A 186 61.12 -56.06 2.26
CA ALA A 186 61.36 -57.06 3.31
C ALA A 186 61.49 -58.49 2.74
N SER A 187 60.70 -58.82 1.71
CA SER A 187 60.81 -60.06 0.94
C SER A 187 62.11 -60.16 0.14
N GLY A 188 62.56 -59.05 -0.47
CA GLY A 188 63.85 -58.93 -1.15
C GLY A 188 65.01 -59.19 -0.20
N GLU A 189 65.08 -58.48 0.92
CA GLU A 189 66.11 -58.68 1.93
C GLU A 189 66.10 -60.10 2.52
N ALA A 190 64.92 -60.71 2.69
CA ALA A 190 64.81 -62.10 3.15
C ALA A 190 65.40 -63.09 2.12
N ARG A 191 65.13 -62.86 0.82
CA ARG A 191 65.74 -63.63 -0.28
C ARG A 191 67.26 -63.44 -0.30
N ASP A 192 67.75 -62.22 -0.14
CA ASP A 192 69.18 -61.92 -0.14
C ASP A 192 69.91 -62.54 1.05
N ARG A 193 69.28 -62.56 2.24
CA ARG A 193 69.79 -63.29 3.41
C ARG A 193 69.89 -64.80 3.12
N ALA A 194 68.85 -65.40 2.54
CA ALA A 194 68.84 -66.82 2.17
C ALA A 194 69.85 -67.17 1.06
N ASN A 195 70.03 -66.29 0.07
CA ASN A 195 71.03 -66.44 -0.99
C ASN A 195 72.45 -66.41 -0.41
N ARG A 196 72.80 -65.42 0.42
CA ARG A 196 74.10 -65.33 1.10
C ARG A 196 74.39 -66.55 1.98
N GLN A 197 73.39 -67.06 2.69
CA GLN A 197 73.51 -68.33 3.44
C GLN A 197 73.76 -69.53 2.52
N SER A 198 73.05 -69.60 1.39
CA SER A 198 73.22 -70.67 0.39
C SER A 198 74.60 -70.62 -0.30
N GLU A 199 75.13 -69.42 -0.56
CA GLU A 199 76.46 -69.20 -1.10
C GLU A 199 77.56 -69.54 -0.10
N ALA A 200 77.41 -69.14 1.18
CA ALA A 200 78.32 -69.53 2.25
C ALA A 200 78.37 -71.05 2.43
N LEU A 201 77.22 -71.73 2.38
CA LEU A 201 77.16 -73.21 2.44
C LEU A 201 77.78 -73.87 1.20
N ARG A 202 77.62 -73.31 0.00
CA ARG A 202 78.30 -73.81 -1.21
C ARG A 202 79.82 -73.67 -1.09
N ASN A 203 80.31 -72.52 -0.64
CA ASN A 203 81.73 -72.30 -0.44
C ASN A 203 82.29 -73.27 0.61
N GLN A 204 81.59 -73.46 1.75
CA GLN A 204 81.99 -74.44 2.75
C GLN A 204 82.05 -75.87 2.17
N VAL A 205 81.09 -76.29 1.35
CA VAL A 205 81.12 -77.62 0.71
C VAL A 205 82.29 -77.76 -0.27
N VAL A 206 82.70 -76.68 -0.94
CA VAL A 206 83.91 -76.67 -1.78
C VAL A 206 85.18 -76.75 -0.93
N ASP A 207 85.28 -75.96 0.14
CA ASP A 207 86.43 -75.96 1.05
C ASP A 207 86.58 -77.31 1.77
N ASP A 208 85.49 -77.89 2.29
CA ASP A 208 85.46 -79.22 2.90
C ASP A 208 85.83 -80.32 1.88
N GLY A 209 85.44 -80.17 0.61
CA GLY A 209 85.86 -81.04 -0.50
C GLY A 209 87.36 -80.95 -0.80
N ILE A 210 87.92 -79.73 -0.87
CA ILE A 210 89.35 -79.49 -1.07
C ILE A 210 90.16 -80.01 0.12
N ASN A 211 89.68 -79.82 1.34
CA ASN A 211 90.29 -80.33 2.56
C ASN A 211 90.26 -81.87 2.61
N PHE A 212 89.14 -82.48 2.23
CA PHE A 212 89.01 -83.94 2.13
C PHE A 212 89.98 -84.50 1.09
N GLU A 213 89.99 -83.98 -0.14
CA GLU A 213 90.88 -84.45 -1.21
C GLU A 213 92.36 -84.24 -0.83
N SER A 214 92.71 -83.08 -0.24
CA SER A 214 94.06 -82.82 0.26
C SER A 214 94.48 -83.80 1.38
N GLY A 215 93.56 -84.17 2.27
CA GLY A 215 93.79 -85.17 3.32
C GLY A 215 93.86 -86.59 2.77
N TRP A 216 93.07 -86.89 1.74
CA TRP A 216 93.03 -88.17 1.02
C TRP A 216 94.31 -88.40 0.23
N ILE A 217 94.78 -87.42 -0.54
CA ILE A 217 96.07 -87.44 -1.24
C ILE A 217 97.22 -87.64 -0.24
N LYS A 218 97.24 -86.90 0.89
CA LYS A 218 98.26 -87.08 1.93
C LYS A 218 98.26 -88.50 2.52
N LYS A 219 97.08 -89.03 2.88
CA LYS A 219 96.98 -90.40 3.44
C LYS A 219 97.25 -91.50 2.41
N THR A 220 96.86 -91.33 1.15
CA THR A 220 97.15 -92.31 0.09
C THR A 220 98.61 -92.28 -0.33
N GLY A 221 99.26 -91.11 -0.29
CA GLY A 221 100.72 -90.95 -0.39
C GLY A 221 101.44 -91.67 0.75
N GLN A 222 101.09 -91.38 2.01
CA GLN A 222 101.63 -92.10 3.18
C GLN A 222 101.44 -93.61 3.08
N LEU A 223 100.25 -94.08 2.70
CA LEU A 223 100.00 -95.52 2.47
C LEU A 223 100.78 -96.10 1.29
N ALA A 224 101.22 -95.30 0.32
CA ALA A 224 102.11 -95.74 -0.76
C ALA A 224 103.57 -95.79 -0.30
N GLU A 225 104.01 -94.83 0.52
CA GLU A 225 105.32 -94.80 1.19
C GLU A 225 105.45 -95.99 2.17
N ASP A 226 104.45 -96.23 3.03
CA ASP A 226 104.37 -97.39 3.92
C ASP A 226 104.44 -98.70 3.12
N ARG A 227 103.72 -98.79 1.99
CA ARG A 227 103.75 -99.98 1.10
C ARG A 227 105.10 -100.16 0.40
N ALA A 228 105.82 -99.09 0.10
CA ALA A 228 107.19 -99.16 -0.41
C ALA A 228 108.15 -99.61 0.69
N MET A 229 108.06 -99.03 1.89
CA MET A 229 108.86 -99.44 3.05
C MET A 229 108.64 -100.92 3.40
N ILE A 230 107.39 -101.41 3.36
CA ILE A 230 107.04 -102.83 3.57
C ILE A 230 107.54 -103.73 2.42
N ARG A 231 107.73 -103.19 1.21
CA ARG A 231 108.29 -103.93 0.07
C ARG A 231 109.80 -104.16 0.22
N ASP A 232 110.50 -103.23 0.85
CA ASP A 232 111.96 -103.25 0.99
C ASP A 232 112.45 -103.98 2.26
N ILE A 233 111.53 -104.47 3.12
CA ILE A 233 111.85 -105.36 4.25
C ILE A 233 112.17 -106.79 3.74
N PRO A 234 113.36 -107.35 4.05
CA PRO A 234 113.70 -108.73 3.69
C PRO A 234 112.74 -109.75 4.35
N ARG A 235 112.09 -110.56 3.51
CA ARG A 235 111.07 -111.54 3.93
C ARG A 235 111.66 -112.74 4.66
N LEU A 236 111.77 -112.66 5.98
CA LEU A 236 111.79 -113.85 6.84
C LEU A 236 110.45 -114.60 6.78
N ARG A 237 110.48 -115.90 7.04
CA ARG A 237 109.50 -116.87 6.49
C ARG A 237 108.94 -117.80 7.59
N THR A 238 107.75 -118.35 7.34
CA THR A 238 107.03 -119.41 8.10
C THR A 238 106.35 -118.95 9.40
N PRO A 239 105.39 -119.73 9.97
CA PRO A 239 104.75 -120.96 9.48
C PRO A 239 103.23 -120.81 9.20
N LYS A 240 102.50 -121.91 9.03
CA LYS A 240 101.06 -121.97 8.69
C LYS A 240 100.17 -122.10 9.94
N SER A 241 98.97 -121.50 9.85
CA SER A 241 97.63 -121.92 10.35
C SER A 241 97.50 -122.90 11.52
N PRO A 242 96.55 -122.65 12.45
CA PRO A 242 95.33 -123.47 12.41
C PRO A 242 93.98 -122.77 12.78
N SER A 243 92.88 -123.43 12.42
CA SER A 243 91.56 -123.50 13.10
C SER A 243 90.60 -122.29 13.21
N ARG A 244 89.45 -122.46 12.54
CA ARG A 244 88.06 -122.09 12.92
C ARG A 244 87.64 -122.90 14.20
N PRO A 245 86.46 -122.75 14.86
CA PRO A 245 85.35 -121.79 14.64
C PRO A 245 84.62 -121.22 15.92
N HIS A 246 83.66 -120.29 15.71
CA HIS A 246 82.54 -119.91 16.62
C HIS A 246 82.95 -119.32 18.01
N TYR A 247 82.13 -118.61 18.80
CA TYR A 247 80.70 -118.23 18.78
C TYR A 247 80.53 -116.87 19.58
N ILE A 248 79.39 -116.25 19.94
CA ILE A 248 77.93 -116.54 19.91
C ILE A 248 77.06 -115.28 19.61
N ASN A 249 76.20 -114.83 20.52
CA ASN A 249 75.16 -113.76 20.39
C ASN A 249 75.48 -112.56 21.33
N SER A 250 74.73 -111.44 21.45
CA SER A 250 73.32 -111.07 21.18
C SER A 250 73.19 -109.50 21.17
N VAL A 251 72.08 -108.78 20.98
CA VAL A 251 70.62 -109.08 20.88
C VAL A 251 69.91 -108.13 19.87
N THR A 252 68.61 -108.33 19.66
CA THR A 252 67.59 -107.46 19.00
C THR A 252 66.35 -107.37 19.95
N PRO A 253 65.17 -106.77 19.64
CA PRO A 253 64.78 -105.66 18.72
C PRO A 253 63.78 -104.61 19.33
N GLY A 254 63.50 -103.50 18.62
CA GLY A 254 62.12 -103.06 18.26
C GLY A 254 61.19 -102.20 19.18
N SER A 255 61.03 -100.91 18.81
CA SER A 255 59.73 -100.22 18.48
C SER A 255 58.80 -99.53 19.54
N ILE A 256 58.00 -98.56 19.02
CA ILE A 256 56.72 -97.92 19.48
C ILE A 256 56.71 -96.60 20.34
N ALA A 257 56.35 -95.49 19.66
CA ALA A 257 55.45 -94.33 19.95
C ALA A 257 55.48 -93.39 21.21
N SER A 258 55.66 -92.07 20.94
CA SER A 258 54.82 -90.87 21.30
C SER A 258 54.53 -90.48 22.80
N PRO A 259 53.87 -89.33 23.12
CA PRO A 259 54.42 -87.95 23.04
C PRO A 259 54.13 -86.99 24.24
N LEU A 260 54.71 -85.77 24.21
CA LEU A 260 54.27 -84.51 24.89
C LEU A 260 54.68 -84.30 26.40
N PRO A 261 54.32 -83.20 27.14
CA PRO A 261 55.33 -82.23 27.62
C PRO A 261 55.29 -81.85 29.14
N SER A 262 56.18 -80.96 29.63
CA SER A 262 55.84 -79.93 30.66
C SER A 262 56.95 -78.90 30.98
N ASN A 263 56.54 -77.84 31.68
CA ASN A 263 57.21 -76.56 32.04
C ASN A 263 57.81 -76.58 33.47
N THR A 264 58.87 -75.78 33.77
CA THR A 264 59.21 -75.27 35.14
C THR A 264 60.32 -74.16 35.11
N PRO A 265 60.52 -73.30 36.15
CA PRO A 265 61.15 -71.96 36.03
C PRO A 265 62.35 -71.61 36.96
N GLY A 266 62.99 -70.42 36.81
CA GLY A 266 63.69 -69.76 37.95
C GLY A 266 64.70 -68.60 37.77
N ARG A 267 64.30 -67.35 38.13
CA ARG A 267 64.97 -66.40 39.08
C ARG A 267 66.17 -65.45 38.69
N SER A 268 65.81 -64.16 38.50
CA SER A 268 66.33 -62.88 39.11
C SER A 268 67.57 -62.07 38.62
N LEU A 269 67.27 -60.79 38.23
CA LEU A 269 67.86 -59.49 38.66
C LEU A 269 69.33 -59.10 38.27
N PRO A 270 69.75 -57.80 38.36
CA PRO A 270 69.05 -56.57 38.81
C PRO A 270 69.09 -55.34 37.85
N GLY A 271 68.40 -54.25 38.22
CA GLY A 271 68.85 -52.87 37.92
C GLY A 271 67.92 -51.95 37.08
N GLY A 272 67.01 -51.21 37.71
CA GLY A 272 66.21 -50.17 37.04
C GLY A 272 65.21 -49.49 37.98
N PHE A 273 65.59 -48.35 38.58
CA PHE A 273 64.88 -47.75 39.72
C PHE A 273 63.88 -46.65 39.30
N LYS A 274 62.59 -46.81 39.64
CA LYS A 274 61.59 -45.74 39.82
C LYS A 274 60.36 -46.30 40.55
N LEU A 275 59.67 -45.46 41.32
CA LEU A 275 58.77 -45.88 42.40
C LEU A 275 57.29 -45.52 42.18
N LEU A 276 56.43 -46.27 42.87
CA LEU A 276 55.02 -46.00 43.24
C LEU A 276 53.97 -45.82 42.12
N SER A 277 53.27 -46.91 41.82
CA SER A 277 51.79 -46.96 41.88
C SER A 277 51.34 -48.41 42.12
N THR A 278 50.28 -48.64 42.90
CA THR A 278 49.88 -50.00 43.33
C THR A 278 49.03 -50.73 42.29
N PRO A 279 49.10 -52.08 42.22
CA PRO A 279 48.26 -52.86 41.31
C PRO A 279 46.76 -52.72 41.61
N ASP A 280 46.41 -52.47 42.88
CA ASP A 280 45.02 -52.33 43.35
C ASP A 280 44.28 -51.17 42.69
N ILE A 281 44.99 -50.11 42.28
CA ILE A 281 44.36 -48.93 41.64
C ILE A 281 43.74 -49.33 40.30
N LYS A 282 44.49 -50.04 39.45
CA LYS A 282 43.96 -50.51 38.15
C LYS A 282 42.77 -51.46 38.32
N LEU A 283 42.86 -52.37 39.29
CA LEU A 283 41.77 -53.31 39.58
C LEU A 283 40.53 -52.59 40.11
N ARG A 284 40.71 -51.51 40.89
CA ARG A 284 39.65 -50.63 41.42
C ARG A 284 39.04 -49.72 40.34
N ASP A 285 39.82 -49.29 39.35
CA ASP A 285 39.33 -48.53 38.21
C ASP A 285 38.52 -49.43 37.26
N GLU A 286 38.95 -50.68 37.05
CA GLU A 286 38.21 -51.68 36.28
C GLU A 286 36.91 -52.11 36.97
N THR A 287 36.90 -52.33 38.29
CA THR A 287 35.64 -52.63 39.01
C THR A 287 34.68 -51.45 38.98
N GLN A 288 35.14 -50.21 39.21
CA GLN A 288 34.29 -49.03 39.07
C GLN A 288 33.74 -48.85 37.65
N LYS A 289 34.53 -49.18 36.62
CA LYS A 289 34.07 -49.15 35.22
C LYS A 289 32.98 -50.20 34.97
N ASN A 290 33.13 -51.40 35.53
CA ASN A 290 32.14 -52.47 35.44
C ASN A 290 30.86 -52.13 36.23
N GLU A 291 30.96 -51.53 37.42
CA GLU A 291 29.82 -51.03 38.20
C GLU A 291 29.03 -49.95 37.43
N ARG A 292 29.73 -49.00 36.79
CA ARG A 292 29.08 -47.99 35.94
C ARG A 292 28.33 -48.62 34.76
N LEU A 293 28.96 -49.58 34.05
CA LEU A 293 28.33 -50.30 32.94
C LEU A 293 27.15 -51.18 33.39
N LEU A 294 27.19 -51.75 34.60
CA LEU A 294 26.07 -52.48 35.20
C LEU A 294 24.92 -51.54 35.59
N HIS A 295 25.22 -50.38 36.16
CA HIS A 295 24.21 -49.38 36.51
C HIS A 295 23.57 -48.75 35.27
N GLU A 296 24.35 -48.47 34.22
CA GLU A 296 23.87 -48.02 32.90
C GLU A 296 22.89 -49.05 32.30
N LYS A 297 23.29 -50.32 32.25
CA LYS A 297 22.42 -51.43 31.79
C LYS A 297 21.18 -51.61 32.66
N ALA A 298 21.27 -51.44 33.97
CA ALA A 298 20.12 -51.51 34.87
C ALA A 298 19.13 -50.36 34.62
N ASN A 299 19.64 -49.14 34.43
CA ASN A 299 18.81 -47.97 34.09
C ASN A 299 18.15 -48.13 32.72
N ASP A 300 18.82 -48.73 31.72
CA ASP A 300 18.22 -49.01 30.41
C ASP A 300 17.19 -50.16 30.47
N LEU A 301 17.45 -51.20 31.27
CA LEU A 301 16.46 -52.25 31.55
C LEU A 301 15.21 -51.68 32.25
N GLN A 302 15.38 -50.72 33.17
CA GLN A 302 14.27 -50.00 33.80
C GLN A 302 13.49 -49.16 32.78
N LYS A 303 14.17 -48.36 31.92
CA LYS A 303 13.49 -47.61 30.84
C LYS A 303 12.72 -48.55 29.90
N GLN A 304 13.25 -49.73 29.61
CA GLN A 304 12.57 -50.74 28.80
C GLN A 304 11.36 -51.34 29.52
N SER A 305 11.44 -51.67 30.81
CA SER A 305 10.31 -52.22 31.56
C SER A 305 9.20 -51.20 31.81
N GLU A 306 9.55 -49.92 32.00
CA GLU A 306 8.58 -48.81 32.09
C GLU A 306 7.85 -48.59 30.76
N ARG A 307 8.56 -48.63 29.62
CA ARG A 307 7.96 -48.59 28.27
C ARG A 307 7.08 -49.82 28.00
N LEU A 308 7.49 -51.01 28.43
CA LEU A 308 6.69 -52.22 28.32
C LEU A 308 5.39 -52.09 29.13
N ARG A 309 5.47 -51.58 30.36
CA ARG A 309 4.31 -51.36 31.23
C ARG A 309 3.33 -50.36 30.60
N THR A 310 3.80 -49.21 30.14
CA THR A 310 2.90 -48.21 29.52
C THR A 310 2.28 -48.69 28.21
N ALA A 311 2.99 -49.49 27.42
CA ALA A 311 2.43 -50.16 26.25
C ALA A 311 1.35 -51.21 26.65
N GLN A 312 1.61 -52.02 27.67
CA GLN A 312 0.64 -53.00 28.20
C GLN A 312 -0.62 -52.31 28.78
N ASP A 313 -0.46 -51.24 29.56
CA ASP A 313 -1.55 -50.42 30.08
C ASP A 313 -2.35 -49.77 28.93
N GLY A 314 -1.67 -49.31 27.88
CA GLY A 314 -2.27 -48.79 26.65
C GLY A 314 -3.13 -49.84 25.93
N VAL A 315 -2.56 -51.00 25.62
CA VAL A 315 -3.28 -52.11 24.97
C VAL A 315 -4.45 -52.60 25.83
N ALA A 316 -4.29 -52.70 27.15
CA ALA A 316 -5.38 -53.06 28.06
C ALA A 316 -6.51 -52.01 28.08
N LYS A 317 -6.16 -50.71 28.04
CA LYS A 317 -7.10 -49.58 27.96
C LYS A 317 -7.85 -49.54 26.62
N ILE A 318 -7.17 -49.87 25.51
CA ILE A 318 -7.79 -50.00 24.19
C ILE A 318 -8.73 -51.22 24.17
N LYS A 319 -8.27 -52.39 24.62
CA LYS A 319 -9.05 -53.64 24.67
C LYS A 319 -10.34 -53.51 25.48
N ARG A 320 -10.31 -52.75 26.60
CA ARG A 320 -11.51 -52.39 27.38
C ARG A 320 -12.49 -51.47 26.66
N LYS A 321 -12.04 -50.67 25.69
CA LYS A 321 -12.86 -49.71 24.93
C LYS A 321 -13.40 -50.28 23.61
N THR A 322 -12.62 -51.09 22.90
CA THR A 322 -13.06 -51.71 21.63
C THR A 322 -13.85 -52.99 21.85
N GLY A 323 -13.70 -53.66 23.00
CA GLY A 323 -14.35 -54.94 23.30
C GLY A 323 -13.73 -56.15 22.58
N GLU A 324 -12.85 -55.90 21.61
CA GLU A 324 -12.21 -56.93 20.79
C GLU A 324 -11.35 -57.88 21.64
N ARG A 325 -11.62 -59.18 21.52
CA ARG A 325 -10.91 -60.21 22.30
C ARG A 325 -9.68 -60.74 21.59
N ASP A 326 -9.69 -60.78 20.26
CA ASP A 326 -8.57 -61.23 19.43
C ASP A 326 -7.46 -60.18 19.38
N SER A 327 -6.22 -60.61 19.57
CA SER A 327 -5.04 -59.75 19.48
C SER A 327 -4.65 -59.43 18.02
N HIS A 328 -4.98 -60.29 17.07
CA HIS A 328 -4.62 -60.08 15.66
C HIS A 328 -5.52 -59.04 14.99
N ILE A 329 -6.85 -59.14 15.18
CA ILE A 329 -7.81 -58.13 14.71
C ILE A 329 -7.49 -56.76 15.35
N LEU A 330 -7.18 -56.73 16.65
CA LEU A 330 -6.84 -55.49 17.34
C LEU A 330 -5.53 -54.87 16.82
N ALA A 331 -4.50 -55.67 16.54
CA ALA A 331 -3.24 -55.19 15.97
C ALA A 331 -3.44 -54.63 14.55
N ALA A 332 -4.20 -55.32 13.69
CA ALA A 332 -4.51 -54.84 12.34
C ALA A 332 -5.31 -53.52 12.36
N ALA A 333 -6.31 -53.41 13.25
CA ALA A 333 -7.08 -52.18 13.44
C ALA A 333 -6.23 -51.02 13.98
N LEU A 334 -5.25 -51.31 14.84
CA LEU A 334 -4.30 -50.31 15.34
C LEU A 334 -3.33 -49.83 14.26
N ILE A 335 -2.78 -50.71 13.42
CA ILE A 335 -1.92 -50.32 12.29
C ILE A 335 -2.67 -49.36 11.35
N VAL A 336 -3.91 -49.69 10.97
CA VAL A 336 -4.75 -48.81 10.12
C VAL A 336 -5.12 -47.49 10.82
N ALA A 337 -5.13 -47.45 12.15
CA ALA A 337 -5.32 -46.21 12.91
C ALA A 337 -4.02 -45.40 13.01
N GLU A 338 -2.85 -46.04 13.15
CA GLU A 338 -1.53 -45.42 13.15
C GLU A 338 -1.18 -44.83 11.77
N GLU A 339 -1.49 -45.52 10.67
CA GLU A 339 -1.37 -44.99 9.30
C GLU A 339 -2.19 -43.71 9.12
N LYS A 340 -3.44 -43.69 9.63
CA LYS A 340 -4.31 -42.50 9.59
C LYS A 340 -3.77 -41.37 10.48
N ASN A 341 -3.30 -41.69 11.68
CA ASN A 341 -2.69 -40.71 12.58
C ASN A 341 -1.39 -40.14 11.98
N PHE A 342 -0.59 -40.95 11.28
CA PHE A 342 0.61 -40.50 10.57
C PHE A 342 0.26 -39.58 9.39
N SER A 343 -0.76 -39.94 8.60
CA SER A 343 -1.28 -39.07 7.54
C SER A 343 -1.81 -37.74 8.07
N LEU A 344 -2.54 -37.74 9.20
CA LEU A 344 -2.99 -36.51 9.86
C LEU A 344 -1.82 -35.71 10.44
N PHE A 345 -0.81 -36.35 11.02
CA PHE A 345 0.39 -35.68 11.54
C PHE A 345 1.18 -35.00 10.41
N ASN A 346 1.34 -35.66 9.27
CA ASN A 346 1.97 -35.06 8.09
C ASN A 346 1.17 -33.85 7.59
N MET A 347 -0.14 -33.96 7.44
CA MET A 347 -1.00 -32.86 7.01
C MET A 347 -1.00 -31.68 8.02
N ILE A 348 -0.93 -31.96 9.33
CA ILE A 348 -0.77 -30.92 10.36
C ILE A 348 0.60 -30.22 10.24
N ASN A 349 1.67 -30.98 9.98
CA ASN A 349 3.00 -30.39 9.77
C ASN A 349 3.06 -29.57 8.48
N GLU A 350 2.46 -30.04 7.39
CA GLU A 350 2.33 -29.31 6.13
C GLU A 350 1.58 -27.99 6.34
N LEU A 351 0.40 -28.02 6.97
CA LEU A 351 -0.38 -26.82 7.31
C LEU A 351 0.37 -25.88 8.27
N ASN A 352 1.14 -26.39 9.22
CA ASN A 352 1.99 -25.55 10.09
C ASN A 352 3.11 -24.87 9.27
N THR A 353 3.76 -25.57 8.34
CA THR A 353 4.79 -24.97 7.47
C THR A 353 4.21 -23.98 6.45
N GLU A 354 2.96 -24.18 6.01
CA GLU A 354 2.21 -23.21 5.20
C GLU A 354 1.85 -21.97 6.02
N MET A 355 1.40 -22.14 7.27
CA MET A 355 1.13 -21.06 8.21
C MET A 355 2.38 -20.23 8.53
N GLU A 356 3.51 -20.86 8.85
CA GLU A 356 4.80 -20.19 9.05
C GLU A 356 5.25 -19.41 7.79
N ALA A 357 5.04 -19.97 6.59
CA ALA A 357 5.36 -19.30 5.34
C ALA A 357 4.45 -18.08 5.07
N LEU A 358 3.14 -18.20 5.32
CA LEU A 358 2.17 -17.11 5.19
C LEU A 358 2.39 -16.01 6.23
N GLU A 359 2.80 -16.35 7.46
CA GLU A 359 3.21 -15.36 8.46
C GLU A 359 4.45 -14.60 8.01
N VAL A 360 5.46 -15.27 7.43
CA VAL A 360 6.65 -14.61 6.87
C VAL A 360 6.29 -13.73 5.67
N GLU A 361 5.37 -14.15 4.79
CA GLU A 361 4.89 -13.32 3.68
C GLU A 361 4.12 -12.09 4.19
N ASN A 362 3.19 -12.25 5.14
CA ASN A 362 2.42 -11.15 5.68
C ASN A 362 3.31 -10.12 6.42
N ASN A 363 4.26 -10.58 7.23
CA ASN A 363 5.28 -9.71 7.84
C ASN A 363 6.12 -8.98 6.76
N GLY A 364 6.42 -9.64 5.64
CA GLY A 364 7.11 -9.02 4.49
C GLY A 364 6.28 -7.96 3.77
N LEU A 365 4.97 -8.18 3.63
CA LEU A 365 4.02 -7.23 3.05
C LEU A 365 3.79 -6.03 3.98
N GLU A 366 3.62 -6.25 5.28
CA GLU A 366 3.56 -5.18 6.29
C GLU A 366 4.86 -4.36 6.31
N ALA A 367 6.03 -5.01 6.22
CA ALA A 367 7.31 -4.32 6.07
C ALA A 367 7.35 -3.48 4.78
N GLN A 368 6.88 -4.01 3.64
CA GLN A 368 6.83 -3.27 2.38
C GLN A 368 5.86 -2.09 2.40
N VAL A 369 4.69 -2.22 3.03
CA VAL A 369 3.74 -1.11 3.24
C VAL A 369 4.36 -0.02 4.13
N ASN A 370 5.05 -0.41 5.21
CA ASN A 370 5.77 0.51 6.07
C ASN A 370 6.96 1.17 5.36
N GLU A 371 7.69 0.45 4.49
CA GLU A 371 8.79 0.98 3.68
C GLU A 371 8.26 2.01 2.66
N GLN A 372 7.20 1.68 1.89
CA GLN A 372 6.59 2.64 0.95
C GLN A 372 6.01 3.87 1.66
N THR A 373 5.48 3.70 2.87
CA THR A 373 5.01 4.82 3.72
C THR A 373 6.19 5.65 4.27
N ARG A 374 7.36 5.03 4.51
CA ARG A 374 8.61 5.72 4.88
C ARG A 374 9.27 6.43 3.70
N ASP A 375 9.23 5.88 2.49
CA ASP A 375 9.76 6.54 1.29
C ASP A 375 8.88 7.74 0.88
N GLY A 376 7.55 7.68 1.08
CA GLY A 376 6.68 8.86 1.02
C GLY A 376 7.00 9.94 2.09
N SER A 377 7.73 9.57 3.14
CA SER A 377 8.28 10.48 4.15
C SER A 377 9.68 11.02 3.75
N MET A 378 10.49 10.20 3.06
CA MET A 378 11.93 10.40 2.86
C MET A 378 12.34 10.64 1.40
N GLY A 379 12.49 11.92 1.01
CA GLY A 379 13.56 12.30 0.08
C GLY A 379 13.22 13.24 -1.07
N SER A 380 11.96 13.35 -1.49
CA SER A 380 11.61 14.28 -2.58
C SER A 380 11.31 15.69 -2.07
N ALA A 381 11.96 16.69 -2.67
CA ALA A 381 11.56 18.10 -2.52
C ALA A 381 10.14 18.36 -3.08
N GLU A 382 9.65 17.48 -3.96
CA GLU A 382 8.31 17.54 -4.53
C GLU A 382 7.24 17.08 -3.54
N ASP A 383 7.52 16.08 -2.68
CA ASP A 383 6.63 15.71 -1.58
C ASP A 383 6.60 16.74 -0.45
N ALA A 384 7.73 17.40 -0.18
CA ALA A 384 7.75 18.56 0.72
C ALA A 384 6.87 19.70 0.17
N ARG A 385 6.97 20.01 -1.13
CA ARG A 385 6.08 20.98 -1.81
C ARG A 385 4.62 20.54 -1.83
N ARG A 386 4.34 19.25 -2.09
CA ARG A 386 2.98 18.69 -2.11
C ARG A 386 2.32 18.74 -0.73
N ARG A 387 3.07 18.45 0.34
CA ARG A 387 2.60 18.61 1.73
C ARG A 387 2.36 20.08 2.08
N ALA A 388 3.27 20.98 1.73
CA ALA A 388 3.10 22.42 1.96
C ALA A 388 1.89 23.00 1.19
N LEU A 389 1.70 22.64 -0.08
CA LEU A 389 0.56 23.05 -0.90
C LEU A 389 -0.76 22.48 -0.36
N LYS A 390 -0.79 21.20 0.04
CA LYS A 390 -1.95 20.59 0.70
C LYS A 390 -2.32 21.36 1.97
N GLN A 391 -1.34 21.67 2.82
CA GLN A 391 -1.59 22.41 4.07
C GLN A 391 -2.02 23.86 3.82
N GLN A 392 -1.46 24.54 2.81
CA GLN A 392 -1.91 25.87 2.38
C GLN A 392 -3.37 25.87 1.90
N LEU A 393 -3.77 24.85 1.15
CA LEU A 393 -5.16 24.68 0.69
C LEU A 393 -6.10 24.35 1.86
N GLU A 394 -5.67 23.51 2.81
CA GLU A 394 -6.44 23.20 4.03
C GLU A 394 -6.62 24.45 4.90
N ASP A 395 -5.57 25.24 5.11
CA ASP A 395 -5.64 26.55 5.78
C ASP A 395 -6.57 27.53 5.06
N GLN A 396 -6.58 27.54 3.72
CA GLN A 396 -7.43 28.42 2.92
C GLN A 396 -8.90 27.99 2.97
N ILE A 397 -9.18 26.68 2.94
CA ILE A 397 -10.52 26.11 3.14
C ILE A 397 -11.03 26.43 4.55
N GLU A 398 -10.19 26.30 5.57
CA GLU A 398 -10.57 26.57 6.95
C GLU A 398 -10.82 28.08 7.20
N LYS A 399 -9.96 28.95 6.67
CA LYS A 399 -10.21 30.42 6.65
C LYS A 399 -11.50 30.77 5.89
N SER A 400 -11.84 30.03 4.84
CA SER A 400 -13.11 30.22 4.10
C SER A 400 -14.32 29.79 4.93
N ARG A 401 -14.27 28.61 5.57
CA ARG A 401 -15.31 28.13 6.50
C ARG A 401 -15.55 29.12 7.65
N GLN A 402 -14.49 29.62 8.26
CA GLN A 402 -14.59 30.62 9.34
C GLN A 402 -15.18 31.95 8.87
N LYS A 403 -14.99 32.34 7.59
CA LYS A 403 -15.71 33.48 7.00
C LYS A 403 -17.20 33.15 6.79
N VAL A 404 -17.53 31.98 6.25
CA VAL A 404 -18.91 31.51 6.05
C VAL A 404 -19.68 31.50 7.38
N THR A 405 -19.17 30.83 8.42
CA THR A 405 -19.84 30.75 9.73
C THR A 405 -20.03 32.12 10.39
N ARG A 406 -19.13 33.09 10.17
CA ARG A 406 -19.33 34.48 10.65
C ARG A 406 -20.42 35.23 9.88
N LEU A 407 -20.57 34.97 8.59
CA LEU A 407 -21.63 35.55 7.76
C LEU A 407 -22.98 34.90 8.05
N GLU A 408 -23.02 33.57 8.24
CA GLU A 408 -24.21 32.82 8.69
C GLU A 408 -24.71 33.32 10.05
N ALA A 409 -23.81 33.52 11.02
CA ALA A 409 -24.17 34.07 12.33
C ALA A 409 -24.76 35.48 12.23
N ARG A 410 -24.12 36.38 11.48
CA ARG A 410 -24.64 37.75 11.23
C ARG A 410 -25.96 37.75 10.47
N HIS A 411 -26.17 36.80 9.56
CA HIS A 411 -27.42 36.64 8.83
C HIS A 411 -28.55 36.15 9.77
N SER A 412 -28.27 35.23 10.70
CA SER A 412 -29.24 34.81 11.73
C SER A 412 -29.64 35.99 12.61
N GLU A 413 -28.66 36.73 13.15
CA GLU A 413 -28.88 37.92 13.98
C GLU A 413 -29.72 38.99 13.25
N ALA A 414 -29.43 39.25 11.97
CA ALA A 414 -30.20 40.17 11.15
C ALA A 414 -31.63 39.68 10.83
N ALA A 415 -31.80 38.38 10.58
CA ALA A 415 -33.12 37.77 10.32
C ALA A 415 -34.00 37.75 11.59
N GLU A 416 -33.43 37.44 12.75
CA GLU A 416 -34.09 37.53 14.05
C GLU A 416 -34.54 38.97 14.36
N ALA A 417 -33.66 39.95 14.13
CA ALA A 417 -34.00 41.36 14.26
C ALA A 417 -35.11 41.80 13.27
N ALA A 418 -35.08 41.31 12.03
CA ALA A 418 -36.09 41.61 11.01
C ALA A 418 -37.48 41.06 11.39
N GLU A 419 -37.57 39.82 11.88
CA GLU A 419 -38.86 39.25 12.32
C GLU A 419 -39.39 39.92 13.61
N VAL A 420 -38.52 40.38 14.51
CA VAL A 420 -38.92 41.21 15.66
C VAL A 420 -39.49 42.56 15.19
N ILE A 421 -38.82 43.25 14.26
CA ILE A 421 -39.30 44.52 13.69
C ILE A 421 -40.64 44.31 12.96
N LYS A 422 -40.75 43.26 12.15
CA LYS A 422 -41.96 42.87 11.41
C LYS A 422 -43.15 42.59 12.33
N THR A 423 -42.92 41.82 13.39
CA THR A 423 -43.94 41.55 14.42
C THR A 423 -44.36 42.83 15.15
N GLY A 424 -43.39 43.69 15.49
CA GLY A 424 -43.63 45.00 16.12
C GLY A 424 -44.43 45.96 15.23
N ALA A 425 -44.06 46.09 13.95
CA ALA A 425 -44.75 46.94 12.98
C ALA A 425 -46.19 46.47 12.73
N MET A 426 -46.41 45.16 12.55
CA MET A 426 -47.78 44.60 12.48
C MET A 426 -48.59 44.88 13.75
N GLY A 427 -47.97 44.71 14.92
CA GLY A 427 -48.59 44.99 16.23
C GLY A 427 -48.88 46.47 16.51
N LEU A 428 -48.21 47.40 15.81
CA LEU A 428 -48.50 48.83 15.81
C LEU A 428 -49.60 49.16 14.80
N PHE A 429 -49.52 48.64 13.58
CA PHE A 429 -50.53 48.84 12.54
C PHE A 429 -51.92 48.41 12.99
N HIS A 430 -52.08 47.21 13.58
CA HIS A 430 -53.35 46.76 14.16
C HIS A 430 -53.89 47.64 15.31
N LYS A 431 -53.06 48.50 15.93
CA LYS A 431 -53.49 49.46 16.98
C LYS A 431 -53.79 50.85 16.43
N LEU A 432 -53.34 51.17 15.22
CA LEU A 432 -53.43 52.48 14.57
C LEU A 432 -54.40 52.48 13.37
N GLN A 433 -54.85 51.30 12.93
CA GLN A 433 -55.70 51.05 11.77
C GLN A 433 -56.98 51.88 11.76
N ASN A 434 -57.27 52.51 10.62
CA ASN A 434 -58.56 53.13 10.31
C ASN A 434 -59.36 52.26 9.33
N PRO A 435 -60.69 52.48 9.21
CA PRO A 435 -61.52 51.81 8.21
C PRO A 435 -61.12 52.05 6.74
N ASN A 436 -60.25 53.02 6.46
CA ASN A 436 -59.74 53.31 5.11
C ASN A 436 -58.54 52.43 4.73
N ASP A 437 -57.87 51.80 5.70
CA ASP A 437 -56.62 51.05 5.50
C ASP A 437 -56.87 49.56 5.15
N GLU A 438 -58.14 49.16 5.14
CA GLU A 438 -58.65 47.82 4.84
C GLU A 438 -58.06 47.14 3.57
N PRO A 439 -57.91 47.80 2.40
CA PRO A 439 -57.30 47.16 1.22
C PRO A 439 -55.82 46.84 1.43
N PHE A 440 -55.09 47.63 2.22
CA PHE A 440 -53.68 47.36 2.56
C PHE A 440 -53.58 46.25 3.61
N ALA A 441 -54.47 46.24 4.62
CA ALA A 441 -54.59 45.14 5.57
C ALA A 441 -54.89 43.80 4.88
N ALA A 442 -55.79 43.79 3.90
CA ALA A 442 -56.09 42.62 3.07
C ALA A 442 -54.88 42.16 2.24
N GLN A 443 -54.12 43.09 1.65
CA GLN A 443 -52.88 42.79 0.92
C GLN A 443 -51.81 42.15 1.83
N LEU A 444 -51.61 42.69 3.04
CA LEU A 444 -50.67 42.13 4.02
C LEU A 444 -51.13 40.77 4.54
N SER A 445 -52.44 40.54 4.71
CA SER A 445 -52.98 39.22 5.05
C SER A 445 -52.84 38.19 3.93
N ALA A 446 -52.79 38.63 2.66
CA ALA A 446 -52.73 37.74 1.50
C ALA A 446 -51.29 37.39 1.05
N HIS A 447 -50.32 38.27 1.29
CA HIS A 447 -48.93 38.12 0.82
C HIS A 447 -47.88 38.17 1.93
N GLY A 448 -48.28 38.50 3.16
CA GLY A 448 -47.36 38.72 4.28
C GLY A 448 -46.55 40.01 4.14
N VAL A 449 -45.71 40.30 5.15
CA VAL A 449 -44.81 41.46 5.10
C VAL A 449 -43.50 41.07 4.40
N THR A 450 -43.39 41.52 3.15
CA THR A 450 -42.17 41.62 2.33
C THR A 450 -41.52 43.00 2.51
N ASP A 451 -40.28 43.19 2.06
CA ASP A 451 -39.53 44.45 2.21
C ASP A 451 -40.26 45.69 1.64
N ILE A 452 -40.90 45.54 0.46
CA ILE A 452 -41.66 46.62 -0.19
C ILE A 452 -42.88 46.99 0.66
N THR A 453 -43.62 45.99 1.14
CA THR A 453 -44.75 46.20 2.06
C THR A 453 -44.30 46.68 3.45
N MET A 454 -43.07 46.37 3.90
CA MET A 454 -42.52 46.85 5.16
C MET A 454 -42.27 48.37 5.10
N ALA A 455 -41.68 48.86 4.01
CA ALA A 455 -41.49 50.30 3.80
C ALA A 455 -42.84 51.04 3.77
N GLN A 456 -43.84 50.48 3.11
CA GLN A 456 -45.21 51.02 3.06
C GLN A 456 -45.90 51.00 4.44
N LEU A 457 -45.76 49.90 5.19
CA LEU A 457 -46.29 49.71 6.54
C LEU A 457 -45.69 50.72 7.53
N LEU A 458 -44.37 50.92 7.48
CA LEU A 458 -43.67 51.88 8.33
C LEU A 458 -44.05 53.34 7.98
N GLY A 459 -44.19 53.67 6.70
CA GLY A 459 -44.65 55.01 6.27
C GLY A 459 -46.09 55.33 6.72
N LEU A 460 -46.99 54.35 6.69
CA LEU A 460 -48.35 54.49 7.22
C LEU A 460 -48.36 54.67 8.75
N ILE A 461 -47.51 53.93 9.47
CA ILE A 461 -47.33 54.09 10.92
C ILE A 461 -46.74 55.48 11.24
N GLU A 462 -45.74 55.94 10.50
CA GLU A 462 -45.13 57.26 10.66
C GLU A 462 -46.14 58.40 10.45
N GLN A 463 -46.90 58.37 9.34
CA GLN A 463 -47.96 59.34 9.09
C GLN A 463 -48.98 59.35 10.24
N ARG A 464 -49.47 58.17 10.65
CA ARG A 464 -50.53 58.06 11.66
C ARG A 464 -50.06 58.45 13.07
N VAL A 465 -48.80 58.20 13.41
CA VAL A 465 -48.19 58.71 14.64
C VAL A 465 -48.01 60.23 14.58
N GLY A 466 -47.62 60.79 13.44
CA GLY A 466 -47.58 62.25 13.21
C GLY A 466 -48.94 62.91 13.45
N GLU A 467 -49.99 62.40 12.81
CA GLU A 467 -51.37 62.88 13.01
C GLU A 467 -51.81 62.83 14.48
N LEU A 468 -51.48 61.75 15.21
CA LEU A 468 -51.80 61.62 16.64
C LEU A 468 -50.98 62.59 17.51
N VAL A 469 -49.72 62.85 17.16
CA VAL A 469 -48.87 63.84 17.83
C VAL A 469 -49.40 65.26 17.61
N ASP A 470 -49.83 65.60 16.39
CA ASP A 470 -50.44 66.91 16.11
C ASP A 470 -51.78 67.09 16.83
N ILE A 471 -52.65 66.08 16.85
CA ILE A 471 -53.88 66.08 17.65
C ILE A 471 -53.57 66.26 19.14
N HIS A 472 -52.55 65.56 19.67
CA HIS A 472 -52.12 65.69 21.06
C HIS A 472 -51.54 67.09 21.36
N ASN A 473 -50.70 67.64 20.48
CA ASN A 473 -50.14 68.97 20.59
C ASN A 473 -51.23 70.04 20.58
N ILE A 474 -52.24 69.91 19.70
CA ILE A 474 -53.40 70.81 19.68
C ILE A 474 -54.18 70.69 21.00
N ALA A 475 -54.49 69.47 21.45
CA ALA A 475 -55.26 69.24 22.68
C ALA A 475 -54.55 69.72 23.96
N THR A 476 -53.21 69.63 24.02
CA THR A 476 -52.42 70.01 25.20
C THR A 476 -51.99 71.47 25.21
N ASN A 477 -51.80 72.12 24.05
CA ASN A 477 -51.47 73.55 23.97
C ASN A 477 -52.72 74.46 23.91
N ALA A 478 -53.90 73.94 23.54
CA ALA A 478 -55.17 74.68 23.55
C ALA A 478 -55.48 75.44 24.87
N PRO A 479 -55.26 74.89 26.09
CA PRO A 479 -55.45 75.63 27.33
C PRO A 479 -54.31 76.58 27.70
N ALA A 480 -53.15 76.49 27.04
CA ALA A 480 -51.96 77.31 27.33
C ALA A 480 -51.88 78.59 26.47
N ALA A 481 -52.26 78.51 25.19
CA ALA A 481 -52.20 79.65 24.27
C ALA A 481 -53.31 80.70 24.47
N ALA A 482 -54.31 80.42 25.32
CA ALA A 482 -55.51 81.24 25.50
C ALA A 482 -55.47 82.22 26.70
N ALA A 483 -54.35 82.31 27.43
CA ALA A 483 -54.24 83.12 28.64
C ALA A 483 -53.04 84.09 28.63
N LEU A 484 -53.33 85.38 28.85
CA LEU A 484 -52.41 86.49 29.13
C LEU A 484 -51.41 86.86 28.02
N GLY A 485 -51.73 87.93 27.29
CA GLY A 485 -50.75 88.71 26.54
C GLY A 485 -50.22 89.94 27.31
N ALA A 486 -49.21 90.58 26.73
CA ALA A 486 -48.63 91.90 27.05
C ALA A 486 -47.79 92.07 28.35
N GLN A 487 -46.46 92.08 28.16
CA GLN A 487 -45.63 93.25 28.53
C GLN A 487 -44.25 93.25 27.82
N HIS A 488 -43.89 94.42 27.26
CA HIS A 488 -42.52 94.82 26.86
C HIS A 488 -41.87 95.57 28.06
N PRO A 489 -40.52 95.61 28.22
CA PRO A 489 -39.57 96.37 27.35
C PRO A 489 -38.15 95.71 27.25
N ALA A 490 -37.03 96.38 26.92
CA ALA A 490 -36.65 97.06 25.67
C ALA A 490 -35.11 97.39 25.63
N MET A 491 -34.49 97.44 24.43
CA MET A 491 -33.07 97.84 24.13
C MET A 491 -31.95 96.97 24.75
N LYS A 492 -30.68 96.91 24.30
CA LYS A 492 -29.84 97.52 23.21
C LYS A 492 -29.21 96.37 22.38
N VAL A 493 -28.86 96.42 21.09
CA VAL A 493 -28.11 97.38 20.22
C VAL A 493 -26.58 97.28 20.32
N ASP A 494 -25.98 96.96 19.16
CA ASP A 494 -24.57 96.92 18.68
C ASP A 494 -24.01 95.50 18.46
N ILE A 495 -23.72 95.00 17.24
CA ILE A 495 -22.99 95.47 16.02
C ILE A 495 -21.47 95.12 16.06
N GLY A 496 -21.05 94.30 15.08
CA GLY A 496 -19.65 93.86 14.85
C GLY A 496 -19.36 92.42 15.33
N GLY A 497 -18.49 91.62 14.68
CA GLY A 497 -17.84 91.83 13.38
C GLY A 497 -16.46 91.17 13.26
N HIS A 498 -16.32 90.18 12.35
CA HIS A 498 -15.07 89.55 11.86
C HIS A 498 -14.18 88.71 12.81
N ASP A 499 -14.03 87.43 12.44
CA ASP A 499 -12.75 86.74 12.10
C ASP A 499 -11.65 86.53 13.19
N GLY A 500 -10.66 85.66 12.92
CA GLY A 500 -9.32 85.82 13.53
C GLY A 500 -8.59 84.66 14.24
N GLY A 501 -9.01 83.39 14.17
CA GLY A 501 -8.13 82.20 14.31
C GLY A 501 -7.16 82.00 15.51
N HIS A 502 -6.18 81.09 15.29
CA HIS A 502 -4.96 80.78 16.06
C HIS A 502 -4.97 80.12 17.47
N THR A 503 -4.94 78.77 17.47
CA THR A 503 -3.87 77.91 18.04
C THR A 503 -3.22 78.20 19.42
N ARG A 504 -3.16 77.18 20.31
CA ARG A 504 -1.90 76.42 20.60
C ARG A 504 -2.01 75.26 21.63
N HIS A 505 -1.27 74.18 21.33
CA HIS A 505 -0.48 73.24 22.17
C HIS A 505 -0.96 72.90 23.62
N SER A 506 -1.26 71.64 23.97
CA SER A 506 -0.41 70.41 24.04
C SER A 506 0.40 70.22 25.33
N ARG A 507 0.19 69.10 26.03
CA ARG A 507 1.22 68.41 26.85
C ARG A 507 0.88 66.94 27.19
N ASN A 508 1.92 66.15 27.44
CA ASN A 508 1.92 64.71 27.76
C ASN A 508 1.53 64.44 29.24
N GLY A 509 1.21 63.22 29.70
CA GLY A 509 1.09 61.91 29.02
C GLY A 509 1.16 60.71 30.01
N GLU A 510 1.70 59.58 29.52
CA GLU A 510 2.08 58.33 30.25
C GLU A 510 0.98 57.30 30.65
N ARG A 511 1.45 56.08 30.95
CA ARG A 511 0.73 54.80 31.27
C ARG A 511 1.31 54.26 32.62
N PRO A 512 1.17 52.99 33.10
CA PRO A 512 0.35 51.83 32.67
C PRO A 512 -0.31 50.98 33.81
N ARG A 513 -0.91 49.83 33.42
CA ARG A 513 -1.27 48.62 34.21
C ARG A 513 -2.52 48.65 35.10
N GLY A 514 -3.16 47.48 35.19
CA GLY A 514 -4.34 47.16 36.02
C GLY A 514 -5.29 46.23 35.27
N ALA A 515 -5.87 45.20 35.91
CA ALA A 515 -6.73 44.22 35.25
C ALA A 515 -7.77 43.59 36.22
N ILE A 516 -8.77 42.91 35.64
CA ILE A 516 -9.76 42.01 36.28
C ILE A 516 -10.96 42.72 36.97
N ALA A 517 -12.08 41.97 37.05
CA ALA A 517 -13.33 42.21 37.80
C ALA A 517 -14.50 42.98 37.10
N THR A 518 -15.22 42.24 36.25
CA THR A 518 -16.69 42.08 36.27
C THR A 518 -17.56 43.06 37.10
N THR A 519 -18.50 43.75 36.45
CA THR A 519 -19.97 43.52 36.59
C THR A 519 -20.74 44.37 35.56
N ALA A 520 -22.04 44.14 35.39
CA ALA A 520 -22.85 44.70 34.30
C ALA A 520 -23.80 45.83 34.74
N THR A 521 -23.84 46.90 33.94
CA THR A 521 -25.02 47.76 33.72
C THR A 521 -25.06 48.18 32.25
N GLY A 522 -26.26 48.32 31.68
CA GLY A 522 -26.43 48.61 30.26
C GLY A 522 -26.32 50.09 29.90
N ALA A 523 -25.75 50.38 28.74
CA ALA A 523 -25.82 51.68 28.07
C ALA A 523 -26.14 51.46 26.58
N LEU A 524 -27.03 52.28 26.03
CA LEU A 524 -27.51 52.15 24.65
C LEU A 524 -26.44 52.60 23.65
N LEU A 525 -25.86 51.65 22.90
CA LEU A 525 -25.04 51.95 21.73
C LEU A 525 -25.89 51.82 20.45
N ARG A 526 -26.25 52.98 19.89
CA ARG A 526 -26.93 53.11 18.60
C ARG A 526 -25.96 52.72 17.48
N PRO A 527 -26.22 51.67 16.68
CA PRO A 527 -25.35 51.34 15.56
C PRO A 527 -25.38 52.46 14.50
N THR A 528 -24.23 53.04 14.20
CA THR A 528 -24.03 53.86 13.00
C THR A 528 -23.66 52.95 11.83
N PRO A 529 -24.21 53.17 10.62
CA PRO A 529 -23.75 52.44 9.44
C PRO A 529 -22.27 52.75 9.15
N PRO A 530 -21.50 51.80 8.58
CA PRO A 530 -20.10 52.03 8.25
C PRO A 530 -19.94 53.07 7.13
N THR A 531 -19.00 53.98 7.30
CA THR A 531 -18.61 54.97 6.27
C THR A 531 -17.70 54.32 5.23
N ALA A 532 -17.61 54.90 4.02
CA ALA A 532 -16.87 54.34 2.89
C ALA A 532 -15.36 54.08 3.16
N ASP A 533 -14.76 54.78 4.13
CA ASP A 533 -13.35 54.63 4.51
C ASP A 533 -13.04 53.29 5.21
N ASP A 534 -14.06 52.58 5.73
CA ASP A 534 -13.92 51.29 6.44
C ASP A 534 -13.62 50.11 5.48
N PHE A 535 -13.56 50.38 4.17
CA PHE A 535 -13.07 49.48 3.12
C PHE A 535 -11.67 49.90 2.60
N GLY A 536 -10.91 50.61 3.45
CA GLY A 536 -9.53 51.03 3.20
C GLY A 536 -8.59 49.85 2.92
N ASP A 537 -8.28 49.71 1.63
CA ASP A 537 -7.34 48.76 1.02
C ASP A 537 -5.99 48.62 1.74
N SER A 538 -5.42 47.41 1.70
CA SER A 538 -4.04 47.13 2.12
C SER A 538 -3.40 46.02 1.28
N ASP A 539 -3.66 46.02 -0.04
CA ASP A 539 -2.79 45.40 -1.03
C ASP A 539 -1.39 46.06 -0.95
N ASN A 540 -0.51 45.45 -0.16
CA ASN A 540 0.87 45.87 0.03
C ASN A 540 1.80 45.01 -0.84
N ASP A 541 1.62 45.13 -2.16
CA ASP A 541 2.44 44.46 -3.18
C ASP A 541 3.87 45.03 -3.19
N GLU A 542 4.77 44.44 -2.38
CA GLU A 542 6.19 44.43 -2.75
C GLU A 542 6.37 43.55 -4.00
N PRO A 543 7.21 43.94 -4.96
CA PRO A 543 7.22 43.36 -6.29
C PRO A 543 7.73 41.91 -6.28
N GLN A 544 6.79 40.97 -6.35
CA GLN A 544 7.04 39.58 -6.74
C GLN A 544 7.71 39.58 -8.12
N GLN A 545 9.04 39.45 -8.15
CA GLN A 545 9.79 39.56 -9.40
C GLN A 545 9.48 38.37 -10.30
N ASP A 546 8.75 38.64 -11.39
CA ASP A 546 8.38 37.69 -12.43
C ASP A 546 9.63 37.10 -13.10
N ASP A 547 10.16 36.01 -12.55
CA ASP A 547 11.18 35.16 -13.17
C ASP A 547 10.49 34.29 -14.25
N VAL A 548 9.93 34.97 -15.25
CA VAL A 548 9.22 34.38 -16.40
C VAL A 548 10.10 33.30 -16.99
N LEU A 549 9.57 32.08 -17.05
CA LEU A 549 10.28 30.86 -17.49
C LEU A 549 10.66 30.90 -18.99
N ARG A 550 11.60 31.77 -19.36
CA ARG A 550 12.36 31.67 -20.60
C ARG A 550 13.21 30.40 -20.52
N PRO A 551 13.14 29.49 -21.51
CA PRO A 551 14.04 28.34 -21.58
C PRO A 551 15.51 28.80 -21.60
N CYS A 552 16.21 28.59 -20.49
CA CYS A 552 17.64 28.85 -20.39
C CYS A 552 18.41 27.96 -21.38
N LYS A 553 19.48 28.47 -21.97
CA LYS A 553 20.35 27.64 -22.82
C LYS A 553 21.19 26.72 -21.92
N ILE A 554 21.62 25.61 -22.49
CA ILE A 554 22.41 24.58 -21.77
C ILE A 554 23.73 25.16 -21.23
N SER A 555 24.31 26.16 -21.92
CA SER A 555 25.42 26.99 -21.44
C SER A 555 25.17 27.57 -20.05
N ASP A 556 24.01 28.18 -19.86
CA ASP A 556 23.66 29.00 -18.69
C ASP A 556 23.41 28.09 -17.47
N ILE A 557 22.93 26.87 -17.72
CA ILE A 557 22.79 25.81 -16.71
C ILE A 557 24.16 25.25 -16.33
N GLN A 558 25.05 25.02 -17.29
CA GLN A 558 26.42 24.54 -17.04
C GLN A 558 27.24 25.57 -16.26
N GLU A 559 27.13 26.86 -16.58
CA GLU A 559 27.77 27.96 -15.85
C GLU A 559 27.23 28.08 -14.41
N LYS A 560 25.91 28.09 -14.23
CA LYS A 560 25.29 28.08 -12.88
C LYS A 560 25.73 26.85 -12.06
N THR A 561 25.89 25.68 -12.70
CA THR A 561 26.40 24.46 -12.06
C THR A 561 27.88 24.59 -11.66
N ALA A 562 28.72 25.12 -12.55
CA ALA A 562 30.14 25.37 -12.26
C ALA A 562 30.31 26.36 -11.08
N ALA A 563 29.54 27.45 -11.07
CA ALA A 563 29.51 28.43 -9.98
C ALA A 563 28.97 27.84 -8.66
N ALA A 564 28.07 26.85 -8.70
CA ALA A 564 27.62 26.12 -7.51
C ALA A 564 28.70 25.16 -6.98
N VAL A 565 29.43 24.46 -7.86
CA VAL A 565 30.56 23.59 -7.50
C VAL A 565 31.72 24.39 -6.92
N GLY A 566 32.05 25.54 -7.51
CA GLY A 566 33.06 26.48 -6.98
C GLY A 566 32.73 26.91 -5.53
N ARG A 567 31.51 27.41 -5.30
CA ARG A 567 31.04 27.80 -3.96
C ARG A 567 30.98 26.63 -2.97
N ARG A 568 30.77 25.39 -3.42
CA ARG A 568 30.91 24.17 -2.58
C ARG A 568 32.35 23.90 -2.16
N LYS A 569 33.32 24.01 -3.08
CA LYS A 569 34.76 23.88 -2.76
C LYS A 569 35.22 24.97 -1.80
N GLU A 570 34.81 26.22 -2.03
CA GLU A 570 35.16 27.34 -1.18
C GLU A 570 34.59 27.20 0.25
N LYS A 571 33.34 26.74 0.40
CA LYS A 571 32.78 26.37 1.72
C LYS A 571 33.57 25.26 2.42
N GLN A 572 34.07 24.26 1.69
CA GLN A 572 34.91 23.20 2.26
C GLN A 572 36.31 23.68 2.66
N ILE A 573 36.89 24.66 1.94
CA ILE A 573 38.17 25.28 2.31
C ILE A 573 38.00 26.17 3.55
N ARG A 574 36.91 26.95 3.62
CA ARG A 574 36.56 27.78 4.79
C ARG A 574 36.14 26.97 6.03
N ALA A 575 35.83 25.68 5.88
CA ALA A 575 35.59 24.74 6.98
C ALA A 575 36.83 23.89 7.35
N LYS A 576 38.01 24.22 6.79
CA LYS A 576 39.32 23.59 7.07
C LYS A 576 40.40 24.62 7.43
N ARG A 577 39.98 25.85 7.76
CA ARG A 577 40.73 26.90 8.43
C ARG A 577 39.99 27.26 9.71
#